data_AF-A0A2V9IAS5-F1
#
_entry.id   AF-A0A2V9IAS5-F1
#
_cell.length_a   1.000
_cell.length_b   1.000
_cell.length_c   1.000
_cell.angle_alpha   90.00
_cell.angle_beta   90.00
_cell.angle_gamma   90.00
#
_symmetry.space_group_name_H-M   'P 1'
#
loop_
_entity.id
_entity.type
_entity.pdbx_description
1 polymer ?
#
loop_
_entity_poly.entity_id
_entity_poly.type
_entity_poly.pdbx_seq_one_letter_code
_entity_poly.pdbx_strand_id
1 'polypeptide(L)'
;MKLRLEPQTTLILVVSIMFGGLINIPIRRIGRPSVVIEHPLAAFGLMNFWPALRRIRRESEQEWTQRAGVCYITLPPQVQNGNPNPKGGTSMTKGIALSIALLILVASPSAAPATGANCQGLPDAGTLKAKLIAVAGPSIGGLFNGERMWAAVVNRNGEVCAFAASKDDPTQVWPGSQAIAKSKAYTANAFSLDSLALSTARLYTFTQPGHSLWSLGQSNLFDPKFLAPPGGQGGGDNQIVGGLIFFGGGVPLYKEGKIIGGLGVSGDTSCADHEVAKEVRDQLGLNPPGGKLTDDIIYPNIDGPSEFGHPLCNNTKRNGSAKLGDETKAISY
;
A
#
# COMPACT_ATOMS: atom_id res chain seq x y z
N MET A 1 34.52 -6.95 -19.19
CA MET A 1 35.74 -7.78 -19.33
C MET A 1 35.30 -9.24 -19.26
N LYS A 2 35.47 -10.03 -20.33
CA LYS A 2 35.27 -11.49 -20.28
C LYS A 2 36.63 -12.12 -19.97
N LEU A 3 36.77 -12.72 -18.80
CA LEU A 3 37.98 -13.47 -18.42
C LEU A 3 37.99 -14.80 -19.19
N ARG A 4 38.98 -15.03 -20.04
CA ARG A 4 39.28 -16.36 -20.59
C ARG A 4 40.23 -17.05 -19.62
N LEU A 5 39.72 -18.03 -18.88
CA LEU A 5 40.50 -18.85 -17.97
C LEU A 5 40.86 -20.17 -18.67
N GLU A 6 42.05 -20.68 -18.38
CA GLU A 6 42.49 -22.00 -18.85
C GLU A 6 41.62 -23.09 -18.18
N PRO A 7 41.32 -24.22 -18.86
CA PRO A 7 40.34 -25.20 -18.37
C PRO A 7 40.66 -25.75 -16.97
N GLN A 8 41.95 -25.95 -16.67
CA GLN A 8 42.39 -26.47 -15.37
C GLN A 8 42.17 -25.46 -14.23
N THR A 9 42.36 -24.17 -14.49
CA THR A 9 42.15 -23.10 -13.51
C THR A 9 40.67 -22.89 -13.22
N THR A 10 39.81 -23.10 -14.22
CA THR A 10 38.36 -22.99 -14.08
C THR A 10 37.81 -24.11 -13.20
N LEU A 11 38.32 -25.33 -13.37
CA LEU A 11 37.91 -26.48 -12.56
C LEU A 11 38.26 -26.29 -11.07
N ILE A 12 39.47 -25.79 -10.77
CA ILE A 12 39.90 -25.51 -9.39
C ILE A 12 39.05 -24.39 -8.76
N LEU A 13 38.71 -23.36 -9.53
CA LEU A 13 37.88 -22.25 -9.04
C LEU A 13 36.46 -22.72 -8.69
N VAL A 14 35.84 -23.54 -9.55
CA VAL A 14 34.49 -24.04 -9.34
C VAL A 14 34.42 -25.00 -8.14
N VAL A 15 35.40 -25.90 -8.01
CA VAL A 15 35.48 -26.82 -6.86
C VAL A 15 35.70 -26.05 -5.56
N SER A 16 36.50 -24.98 -5.57
CA SER A 16 36.74 -24.14 -4.40
C SER A 16 35.50 -23.37 -3.95
N ILE A 17 34.64 -22.93 -4.89
CA ILE A 17 33.39 -22.24 -4.57
C ILE A 17 32.34 -23.22 -4.00
N MET A 18 32.28 -24.46 -4.51
CA MET A 18 31.32 -25.46 -4.03
C MET A 18 31.66 -26.03 -2.64
N PHE A 19 32.94 -26.07 -2.28
CA PHE A 19 33.41 -26.63 -1.00
C PHE A 19 33.88 -25.56 0.01
N GLY A 20 33.53 -24.28 -0.21
CA GLY A 20 33.74 -23.20 0.77
C GLY A 20 35.21 -22.81 0.99
N GLY A 21 36.03 -22.83 -0.06
CA GLY A 21 37.44 -22.45 -0.01
C GLY A 21 37.68 -20.93 0.07
N LEU A 22 38.69 -20.56 0.86
CA LEU A 22 39.15 -19.19 1.21
C LEU A 22 39.72 -18.38 0.03
N ILE A 23 38.92 -18.10 -1.00
CA ILE A 23 39.33 -17.17 -2.08
C ILE A 23 38.80 -15.77 -1.75
N ASN A 24 39.69 -14.89 -1.31
CA ASN A 24 39.39 -13.48 -1.03
C ASN A 24 39.47 -12.67 -2.34
N ILE A 25 38.33 -12.33 -2.94
CA ILE A 25 38.27 -11.48 -4.14
C ILE A 25 38.21 -10.01 -3.71
N PRO A 26 39.21 -9.17 -4.01
CA PRO A 26 39.18 -7.76 -3.61
C PRO A 26 38.15 -6.98 -4.44
N ILE A 27 37.10 -6.50 -3.79
CA ILE A 27 36.08 -5.64 -4.42
C ILE A 27 36.58 -4.18 -4.40
N ARG A 28 36.89 -3.61 -5.56
CA ARG A 28 37.12 -2.16 -5.69
C ARG A 28 35.78 -1.41 -5.74
N ARG A 29 35.54 -0.50 -4.79
CA ARG A 29 34.39 0.43 -4.79
C ARG A 29 34.44 1.34 -6.03
N ILE A 30 33.38 1.36 -6.82
CA ILE A 30 33.22 2.29 -7.96
C ILE A 30 32.14 3.31 -7.58
N GLY A 31 32.56 4.50 -7.15
CA GLY A 31 31.65 5.60 -6.83
C GLY A 31 31.18 6.34 -8.09
N ARG A 32 29.86 6.37 -8.35
CA ARG A 32 29.25 7.16 -9.44
C ARG A 32 28.86 8.56 -8.93
N PRO A 33 29.34 9.66 -9.54
CA PRO A 33 28.89 11.00 -9.17
C PRO A 33 27.48 11.27 -9.71
N SER A 34 26.60 11.83 -8.89
CA SER A 34 25.28 12.32 -9.28
C SER A 34 25.16 13.82 -9.01
N VAL A 35 24.63 14.60 -9.95
CA VAL A 35 24.38 16.03 -9.75
C VAL A 35 22.92 16.21 -9.34
N VAL A 36 22.68 16.88 -8.22
CA VAL A 36 21.36 17.16 -7.66
C VAL A 36 21.19 18.68 -7.59
N ILE A 37 20.01 19.20 -7.94
CA ILE A 37 19.69 20.61 -7.79
C ILE A 37 19.29 20.84 -6.33
N GLU A 38 20.04 21.69 -5.61
CA GLU A 38 19.66 22.15 -4.27
C GLU A 38 19.24 23.61 -4.36
N HIS A 39 18.03 23.96 -3.91
CA HIS A 39 17.62 25.35 -3.76
C HIS A 39 18.16 25.88 -2.43
N PRO A 40 19.12 26.83 -2.42
CA PRO A 40 19.87 27.19 -1.22
C PRO A 40 19.08 27.95 -0.14
N LEU A 41 17.76 28.17 -0.32
CA LEU A 41 16.89 28.86 0.64
C LEU A 41 15.55 28.12 0.92
N ALA A 42 15.44 26.84 0.55
CA ALA A 42 14.22 26.05 0.77
C ALA A 42 13.83 25.92 2.26
N ALA A 43 14.79 26.03 3.17
CA ALA A 43 14.51 26.02 4.61
C ALA A 43 13.88 27.32 5.14
N PHE A 44 13.87 28.41 4.36
CA PHE A 44 13.44 29.75 4.81
C PHE A 44 12.30 30.36 3.97
N GLY A 45 11.64 29.60 3.09
CA GLY A 45 10.40 30.02 2.42
C GLY A 45 10.53 31.09 1.32
N LEU A 46 11.74 31.38 0.82
CA LEU A 46 11.96 32.36 -0.26
C LEU A 46 12.25 31.64 -1.58
N MET A 47 11.20 31.31 -2.34
CA MET A 47 11.26 30.40 -3.48
C MET A 47 11.57 31.04 -4.85
N ASN A 48 11.74 32.37 -4.95
CA ASN A 48 11.72 33.07 -6.25
C ASN A 48 13.07 33.52 -6.83
N PHE A 49 14.22 33.00 -6.38
CA PHE A 49 15.52 33.34 -6.98
C PHE A 49 16.37 32.09 -7.27
N TRP A 50 16.36 31.69 -8.55
CA TRP A 50 17.29 30.85 -9.35
C TRP A 50 17.97 29.59 -8.73
N PRO A 51 17.96 28.41 -9.39
CA PRO A 51 18.56 27.18 -8.85
C PRO A 51 20.09 27.07 -9.06
N ALA A 52 20.79 26.46 -8.09
CA ALA A 52 22.20 26.07 -8.19
C ALA A 52 22.36 24.53 -8.17
N LEU A 53 23.34 24.01 -8.94
CA LEU A 53 23.61 22.58 -9.07
C LEU A 53 24.70 22.16 -8.08
N ARG A 54 24.45 21.11 -7.27
CA ARG A 54 25.43 20.51 -6.36
C ARG A 54 25.74 19.08 -6.77
N ARG A 55 27.02 18.76 -6.93
CA ARG A 55 27.47 17.39 -7.26
C ARG A 55 27.70 16.61 -5.96
N ILE A 56 26.97 15.52 -5.78
CA ILE A 56 27.05 14.64 -4.60
C ILE A 56 27.56 13.27 -5.04
N ARG A 57 28.48 12.67 -4.25
CA ARG A 57 28.92 11.28 -4.43
C ARG A 57 28.20 10.41 -3.41
N ARG A 58 27.27 9.56 -3.87
CA ARG A 58 26.63 8.55 -3.01
C ARG A 58 27.46 7.27 -3.02
N GLU A 59 27.80 6.76 -1.84
CA GLU A 59 28.29 5.39 -1.66
C GLU A 59 27.11 4.54 -1.18
N SER A 60 26.85 3.41 -1.84
CA SER A 60 25.77 2.48 -1.47
C SER A 60 26.32 1.38 -0.57
N GLU A 61 25.85 1.29 0.68
CA GLU A 61 26.01 0.10 1.51
C GLU A 61 24.83 -0.85 1.25
N GLN A 62 25.12 -2.01 0.67
CA GLN A 62 24.28 -3.19 0.78
C GLN A 62 25.19 -4.32 1.24
N GLU A 63 25.14 -4.65 2.53
CA GLU A 63 25.67 -5.89 3.07
C GLU A 63 24.55 -6.67 3.76
N TRP A 64 24.40 -7.92 3.32
CA TRP A 64 23.62 -8.95 3.97
C TRP A 64 24.46 -9.56 5.09
N THR A 65 24.03 -9.41 6.34
CA THR A 65 24.52 -10.20 7.47
C THR A 65 23.35 -10.70 8.31
N GLN A 66 22.94 -11.94 8.05
CA GLN A 66 22.27 -12.76 9.05
C GLN A 66 23.31 -13.15 10.10
N ARG A 67 23.23 -12.56 11.29
CA ARG A 67 23.39 -13.21 12.61
C ARG A 67 23.53 -12.17 13.73
N ALA A 68 22.78 -12.41 14.80
CA ALA A 68 22.86 -11.80 16.14
C ALA A 68 22.46 -10.32 16.25
N GLY A 69 21.43 -10.07 17.07
CA GLY A 69 20.85 -8.75 17.27
C GLY A 69 21.79 -7.76 17.95
N VAL A 70 21.90 -6.57 17.36
CA VAL A 70 22.19 -5.29 18.03
C VAL A 70 21.53 -4.19 17.18
N CYS A 71 20.77 -3.31 17.83
CA CYS A 71 20.16 -2.13 17.22
C CYS A 71 21.21 -1.00 17.24
N TYR A 72 21.54 -0.40 16.10
CA TYR A 72 22.31 0.86 16.05
C TYR A 72 21.47 1.96 15.39
N ILE A 73 21.24 3.02 16.14
CA ILE A 73 20.70 4.29 15.66
C ILE A 73 21.82 5.02 14.91
N THR A 74 21.68 5.24 13.62
CA THR A 74 22.60 6.10 12.84
C THR A 74 22.19 7.57 12.98
N LEU A 75 23.03 8.37 13.64
CA LEU A 75 22.98 9.83 13.58
C LEU A 75 23.44 10.33 12.20
N PRO A 76 22.91 11.45 11.66
CA PRO A 76 23.35 12.00 10.38
C PRO A 76 24.76 12.64 10.47
N PRO A 77 25.59 12.54 9.40
CA PRO A 77 26.96 13.02 9.41
C PRO A 77 27.06 14.56 9.26
N GLN A 78 28.05 15.12 9.95
CA GLN A 78 28.43 16.55 9.97
C GLN A 78 29.10 16.97 8.64
N VAL A 79 28.70 18.13 8.10
CA VAL A 79 29.22 18.71 6.85
C VAL A 79 30.43 19.60 7.15
N GLN A 80 31.59 19.32 6.54
CA GLN A 80 32.72 20.26 6.49
C GLN A 80 32.65 21.10 5.21
N ASN A 81 32.66 22.42 5.36
CA ASN A 81 32.61 23.39 4.26
C ASN A 81 34.01 23.74 3.75
N GLY A 82 34.31 23.42 2.49
CA GLY A 82 35.43 23.97 1.74
C GLY A 82 34.92 25.04 0.76
N ASN A 83 35.47 26.25 0.84
CA ASN A 83 35.09 27.41 0.02
C ASN A 83 36.02 27.54 -1.21
N PRO A 84 35.48 27.78 -2.42
CA PRO A 84 36.22 28.50 -3.45
C PRO A 84 35.52 29.80 -3.86
N ASN A 85 36.33 30.85 -3.79
CA ASN A 85 36.15 32.24 -4.20
C ASN A 85 35.77 32.42 -5.69
N PRO A 86 34.86 33.34 -6.08
CA PRO A 86 34.73 33.79 -7.46
C PRO A 86 35.12 35.26 -7.65
N LYS A 87 36.02 35.51 -8.63
CA LYS A 87 36.34 36.84 -9.15
C LYS A 87 35.54 37.11 -10.43
N GLY A 88 34.91 38.30 -10.49
CA GLY A 88 35.11 39.25 -11.60
C GLY A 88 34.10 39.32 -12.76
N GLY A 89 33.61 40.55 -13.02
CA GLY A 89 33.41 41.17 -14.34
C GLY A 89 32.03 41.00 -14.99
N THR A 90 31.08 41.94 -14.89
CA THR A 90 30.87 43.19 -15.67
C THR A 90 30.42 43.05 -17.14
N SER A 91 29.28 43.69 -17.40
CA SER A 91 28.98 44.61 -18.51
C SER A 91 27.97 44.17 -19.58
N MET A 92 27.02 45.09 -19.71
CA MET A 92 25.94 45.28 -20.68
C MET A 92 26.47 45.51 -22.10
N THR A 93 25.72 45.10 -23.12
CA THR A 93 25.61 45.82 -24.41
C THR A 93 24.37 45.40 -25.18
N LYS A 94 23.79 46.39 -25.86
CA LYS A 94 22.56 46.36 -26.67
C LYS A 94 22.79 45.64 -28.00
N GLY A 95 21.71 45.13 -28.60
CA GLY A 95 21.57 45.18 -30.05
C GLY A 95 20.83 44.03 -30.74
N ILE A 96 19.80 44.44 -31.49
CA ILE A 96 19.37 43.92 -32.80
C ILE A 96 18.28 42.85 -32.79
N ALA A 97 17.14 43.28 -33.32
CA ALA A 97 15.96 42.52 -33.68
C ALA A 97 16.24 41.54 -34.83
N LEU A 98 15.64 40.36 -34.74
CA LEU A 98 15.35 39.54 -35.92
C LEU A 98 14.00 38.84 -35.71
N SER A 99 12.98 39.36 -36.41
CA SER A 99 11.64 38.80 -36.47
C SER A 99 11.68 37.45 -37.19
N ILE A 100 11.54 36.36 -36.44
CA ILE A 100 11.15 35.05 -36.98
C ILE A 100 9.70 34.84 -36.57
N ALA A 101 8.79 34.90 -37.55
CA ALA A 101 7.41 34.53 -37.38
C ALA A 101 7.34 33.03 -37.03
N LEU A 102 7.28 32.73 -35.73
CA LEU A 102 7.04 31.39 -35.23
C LEU A 102 5.57 31.07 -35.42
N LEU A 103 5.27 30.25 -36.42
CA LEU A 103 3.96 29.62 -36.59
C LEU A 103 3.74 28.67 -35.40
N ILE A 104 3.13 29.17 -34.32
CA ILE A 104 2.69 28.35 -33.20
C ILE A 104 1.49 27.57 -33.71
N LEU A 105 1.72 26.33 -34.17
CA LEU A 105 0.67 25.36 -34.33
C LEU A 105 0.16 25.05 -32.92
N VAL A 106 -0.94 25.70 -32.54
CA VAL A 106 -1.64 25.42 -31.27
C VAL A 106 -2.27 24.04 -31.43
N ALA A 107 -1.49 23.00 -31.18
CA ALA A 107 -2.04 21.68 -30.93
C ALA A 107 -2.82 21.82 -29.63
N SER A 108 -4.13 22.08 -29.73
CA SER A 108 -5.04 21.98 -28.60
C SER A 108 -4.83 20.58 -28.03
N PRO A 109 -4.41 20.42 -26.76
CA PRO A 109 -4.50 19.12 -26.14
C PRO A 109 -6.00 18.81 -26.14
N SER A 110 -6.43 17.87 -26.99
CA SER A 110 -7.71 17.21 -26.80
C SER A 110 -7.63 16.60 -25.41
N ALA A 111 -8.28 17.25 -24.45
CA ALA A 111 -8.56 16.65 -23.16
C ALA A 111 -9.33 15.36 -23.51
N ALA A 112 -8.68 14.21 -23.34
CA ALA A 112 -9.39 12.96 -23.29
C ALA A 112 -10.52 13.16 -22.27
N PRO A 113 -11.77 12.78 -22.58
CA PRO A 113 -12.83 12.87 -21.59
C PRO A 113 -12.33 12.15 -20.34
N ALA A 114 -12.36 12.82 -19.19
CA ALA A 114 -12.15 12.18 -17.91
C ALA A 114 -13.30 11.19 -17.75
N THR A 115 -13.10 9.96 -18.23
CA THR A 115 -14.00 8.85 -17.99
C THR A 115 -13.92 8.62 -16.49
N GLY A 116 -14.91 9.10 -15.74
CA GLY A 116 -15.07 8.77 -14.33
C GLY A 116 -15.01 7.25 -14.16
N ALA A 117 -14.62 6.79 -12.97
CA ALA A 117 -14.50 5.36 -12.71
C ALA A 117 -15.83 4.66 -13.02
N ASN A 118 -15.77 3.50 -13.65
CA ASN A 118 -16.97 2.71 -13.92
C ASN A 118 -17.46 2.09 -12.61
N CYS A 119 -18.27 2.85 -11.87
CA CYS A 119 -18.85 2.45 -10.59
C CYS A 119 -20.26 1.87 -10.73
N GLN A 120 -20.63 1.41 -11.93
CA GLN A 120 -21.95 0.87 -12.20
C GLN A 120 -22.22 -0.37 -11.34
N GLY A 121 -23.34 -0.35 -10.60
CA GLY A 121 -23.74 -1.46 -9.73
C GLY A 121 -23.02 -1.51 -8.38
N LEU A 122 -22.20 -0.50 -8.07
CA LEU A 122 -21.57 -0.31 -6.76
C LEU A 122 -22.31 0.78 -5.97
N PRO A 123 -22.34 0.70 -4.62
CA PRO A 123 -23.01 1.71 -3.80
C PRO A 123 -22.27 3.05 -3.83
N ASP A 124 -23.02 4.14 -3.73
CA ASP A 124 -22.48 5.46 -3.42
C ASP A 124 -22.11 5.60 -1.93
N ALA A 125 -21.45 6.70 -1.57
CA ALA A 125 -21.00 6.93 -0.20
C ALA A 125 -22.15 7.01 0.82
N GLY A 126 -23.32 7.54 0.43
CA GLY A 126 -24.50 7.63 1.30
C GLY A 126 -25.10 6.27 1.62
N THR A 127 -25.28 5.44 0.58
CA THR A 127 -25.74 4.05 0.71
C THR A 127 -24.75 3.24 1.53
N LEU A 128 -23.46 3.36 1.25
CA LEU A 128 -22.39 2.67 1.98
C LEU A 128 -22.41 3.03 3.47
N LYS A 129 -22.53 4.33 3.80
CA LYS A 129 -22.66 4.80 5.19
C LYS A 129 -23.89 4.24 5.88
N ALA A 130 -25.05 4.27 5.22
CA ALA A 130 -26.29 3.75 5.79
C ALA A 130 -26.18 2.25 6.12
N LYS A 131 -25.55 1.46 5.23
CA LYS A 131 -25.32 0.03 5.46
C LYS A 131 -24.33 -0.24 6.58
N LEU A 132 -23.25 0.53 6.68
CA LEU A 132 -22.31 0.45 7.81
C LEU A 132 -23.00 0.66 9.16
N ILE A 133 -23.86 1.66 9.26
CA ILE A 133 -24.60 1.96 10.49
C ILE A 133 -25.58 0.83 10.82
N ALA A 134 -26.26 0.28 9.81
CA ALA A 134 -27.29 -0.73 9.99
C ALA A 134 -26.78 -2.08 10.50
N VAL A 135 -25.53 -2.47 10.18
CA VAL A 135 -24.97 -3.77 10.61
C VAL A 135 -24.30 -3.73 11.98
N ALA A 136 -23.99 -2.53 12.50
CA ALA A 136 -23.31 -2.39 13.77
C ALA A 136 -24.18 -2.92 14.92
N GLY A 137 -23.54 -3.58 15.88
CA GLY A 137 -24.22 -4.09 17.06
C GLY A 137 -23.50 -5.29 17.71
N PRO A 138 -23.99 -5.74 18.87
CA PRO A 138 -23.31 -6.76 19.67
C PRO A 138 -23.06 -8.10 18.97
N SER A 139 -23.74 -8.38 17.86
CA SER A 139 -23.52 -9.56 17.01
C SER A 139 -22.15 -9.57 16.32
N ILE A 140 -21.56 -8.39 16.08
CA ILE A 140 -20.27 -8.22 15.38
C ILE A 140 -19.08 -8.58 16.27
N GLY A 141 -19.15 -8.23 17.56
CA GLY A 141 -18.03 -8.42 18.48
C GLY A 141 -16.93 -7.36 18.34
N GLY A 142 -15.68 -7.72 18.60
CA GLY A 142 -14.57 -6.76 18.64
C GLY A 142 -14.62 -5.80 19.85
N LEU A 143 -13.94 -4.67 19.71
CA LEU A 143 -13.80 -3.59 20.67
C LEU A 143 -15.02 -2.65 20.67
N PHE A 144 -15.63 -2.43 19.51
CA PHE A 144 -16.66 -1.42 19.30
C PHE A 144 -17.92 -1.97 18.65
N ASN A 145 -18.08 -3.29 18.51
CA ASN A 145 -19.27 -3.89 17.92
C ASN A 145 -19.57 -3.39 16.49
N GLY A 146 -18.55 -3.01 15.72
CA GLY A 146 -18.75 -2.49 14.37
C GLY A 146 -19.17 -1.03 14.28
N GLU A 147 -19.27 -0.29 15.39
CA GLU A 147 -19.88 1.05 15.40
C GLU A 147 -18.99 2.17 14.86
N ARG A 148 -17.67 1.97 14.83
CA ARG A 148 -16.66 2.99 14.48
C ARG A 148 -15.82 2.52 13.31
N MET A 149 -16.36 2.62 12.09
CA MET A 149 -15.79 2.02 10.89
C MET A 149 -15.61 3.02 9.76
N TRP A 150 -14.52 2.88 9.02
CA TRP A 150 -14.40 3.34 7.64
C TRP A 150 -14.76 2.19 6.71
N ALA A 151 -15.47 2.48 5.63
CA ALA A 151 -15.59 1.60 4.47
C ALA A 151 -15.09 2.30 3.21
N ALA A 152 -14.62 1.49 2.27
CA ALA A 152 -14.28 1.90 0.92
C ALA A 152 -14.74 0.85 -0.08
N VAL A 153 -15.17 1.30 -1.25
CA VAL A 153 -15.54 0.46 -2.38
C VAL A 153 -14.68 0.87 -3.58
N VAL A 154 -14.10 -0.13 -4.23
CA VAL A 154 -13.38 0.02 -5.50
C VAL A 154 -14.09 -0.76 -6.59
N ASN A 155 -14.02 -0.28 -7.83
CA ASN A 155 -14.46 -1.05 -8.99
C ASN A 155 -13.45 -2.12 -9.40
N ARG A 156 -13.75 -2.85 -10.49
CA ARG A 156 -12.87 -3.90 -11.01
C ARG A 156 -11.47 -3.41 -11.38
N ASN A 157 -11.34 -2.17 -11.86
CA ASN A 157 -10.06 -1.54 -12.18
C ASN A 157 -9.26 -1.13 -10.92
N GLY A 158 -9.87 -1.22 -9.73
CA GLY A 158 -9.27 -0.79 -8.47
C GLY A 158 -9.42 0.72 -8.20
N GLU A 159 -10.26 1.41 -8.97
CA GLU A 159 -10.56 2.83 -8.78
C GLU A 159 -11.58 2.99 -7.64
N VAL A 160 -11.37 3.97 -6.76
CA VAL A 160 -12.30 4.23 -5.64
C VAL A 160 -13.61 4.82 -6.17
N CYS A 161 -14.71 4.16 -5.81
CA CYS A 161 -16.08 4.57 -6.14
C CYS A 161 -16.80 5.26 -4.99
N ALA A 162 -16.52 4.83 -3.76
CA ALA A 162 -17.10 5.41 -2.56
C ALA A 162 -16.21 5.11 -1.36
N PHE A 163 -16.18 6.02 -0.39
CA PHE A 163 -15.70 5.73 0.95
C PHE A 163 -16.47 6.56 1.96
N ALA A 164 -16.69 6.02 3.16
CA ALA A 164 -17.49 6.68 4.18
C ALA A 164 -17.08 6.23 5.59
N ALA A 165 -17.26 7.12 6.57
CA ALA A 165 -17.20 6.79 7.98
C ALA A 165 -18.61 6.47 8.52
N SER A 166 -18.69 5.57 9.49
CA SER A 166 -19.95 5.18 10.15
C SER A 166 -20.51 6.25 11.08
N LYS A 167 -19.69 7.22 11.50
CA LYS A 167 -20.10 8.36 12.34
C LYS A 167 -20.23 9.63 11.51
N ASP A 168 -21.09 10.54 11.95
CA ASP A 168 -21.23 11.87 11.32
C ASP A 168 -19.99 12.73 11.51
N ASP A 169 -19.38 12.63 12.69
CA ASP A 169 -18.03 13.14 12.96
C ASP A 169 -17.01 12.03 12.66
N PRO A 170 -16.25 12.12 11.55
CA PRO A 170 -15.29 11.08 11.17
C PRO A 170 -14.10 11.01 12.13
N THR A 171 -13.91 11.98 13.02
CA THR A 171 -12.88 11.91 14.08
C THR A 171 -13.24 10.91 15.18
N GLN A 172 -14.50 10.49 15.27
CA GLN A 172 -14.97 9.42 16.16
C GLN A 172 -14.70 8.01 15.62
N VAL A 173 -14.10 7.91 14.43
CA VAL A 173 -13.58 6.68 13.83
C VAL A 173 -12.07 6.84 13.72
N TRP A 174 -11.29 5.78 13.93
CA TRP A 174 -9.82 5.86 13.81
C TRP A 174 -9.39 6.42 12.45
N PRO A 175 -8.70 7.59 12.40
CA PRO A 175 -8.33 8.21 11.12
C PRO A 175 -7.44 7.32 10.25
N GLY A 176 -6.56 6.54 10.87
CA GLY A 176 -5.69 5.58 10.17
C GLY A 176 -6.46 4.45 9.46
N SER A 177 -7.69 4.16 9.88
CA SER A 177 -8.50 3.12 9.26
C SER A 177 -8.98 3.47 7.85
N GLN A 178 -8.93 4.74 7.44
CA GLN A 178 -9.36 5.13 6.09
C GLN A 178 -8.46 4.50 5.00
N ALA A 179 -7.13 4.60 5.13
CA ALA A 179 -6.21 3.95 4.19
C ALA A 179 -6.30 2.42 4.24
N ILE A 180 -6.52 1.86 5.44
CA ILE A 180 -6.67 0.41 5.62
C ILE A 180 -7.95 -0.08 4.92
N ALA A 181 -9.08 0.60 5.07
CA ALA A 181 -10.33 0.26 4.40
C ALA A 181 -10.16 0.28 2.86
N LYS A 182 -9.52 1.32 2.33
CA LYS A 182 -9.18 1.41 0.89
C LYS A 182 -8.29 0.27 0.42
N SER A 183 -7.23 -0.02 1.17
CA SER A 183 -6.28 -1.10 0.85
C SER A 183 -6.93 -2.48 0.94
N LYS A 184 -7.84 -2.71 1.90
CA LYS A 184 -8.63 -3.94 2.01
C LYS A 184 -9.56 -4.12 0.82
N ALA A 185 -10.24 -3.05 0.39
CA ALA A 185 -11.10 -3.06 -0.80
C ALA A 185 -10.30 -3.40 -2.05
N TYR A 186 -9.15 -2.73 -2.23
CA TYR A 186 -8.22 -2.98 -3.33
C TYR A 186 -7.70 -4.43 -3.32
N THR A 187 -7.26 -4.93 -2.17
CA THR A 187 -6.75 -6.31 -2.03
C THR A 187 -7.80 -7.34 -2.41
N ALA A 188 -9.03 -7.21 -1.88
CA ALA A 188 -10.10 -8.15 -2.17
C ALA A 188 -10.48 -8.15 -3.65
N ASN A 189 -10.49 -6.99 -4.31
CA ASN A 189 -10.65 -6.89 -5.76
C ASN A 189 -9.47 -7.54 -6.51
N ALA A 190 -8.23 -7.22 -6.13
CA ALA A 190 -7.02 -7.61 -6.87
C ALA A 190 -6.77 -9.12 -6.90
N PHE A 191 -7.12 -9.85 -5.84
CA PHE A 191 -6.84 -11.28 -5.71
C PHE A 191 -8.06 -12.19 -5.87
N SER A 192 -9.23 -11.64 -6.20
CA SER A 192 -10.42 -12.43 -6.49
C SER A 192 -10.69 -12.54 -7.99
N LEU A 193 -11.23 -13.70 -8.38
CA LEU A 193 -11.62 -14.05 -9.74
C LEU A 193 -13.07 -14.57 -9.75
N ASP A 194 -13.70 -14.64 -10.92
CA ASP A 194 -15.03 -15.24 -11.08
C ASP A 194 -15.14 -16.65 -10.49
N SER A 195 -14.05 -17.42 -10.58
CA SER A 195 -13.96 -18.80 -10.10
C SER A 195 -13.52 -18.95 -8.64
N LEU A 196 -12.99 -17.89 -8.02
CA LEU A 196 -12.44 -17.95 -6.68
C LEU A 196 -12.55 -16.59 -5.98
N ALA A 197 -13.46 -16.50 -5.02
CA ALA A 197 -13.58 -15.35 -4.12
C ALA A 197 -12.57 -15.48 -2.98
N LEU A 198 -11.74 -14.45 -2.78
CA LEU A 198 -10.78 -14.37 -1.69
C LEU A 198 -10.98 -13.07 -0.92
N SER A 199 -11.43 -13.22 0.33
CA SER A 199 -11.40 -12.13 1.30
C SER A 199 -9.97 -11.88 1.75
N THR A 200 -9.71 -10.69 2.29
CA THR A 200 -8.40 -10.38 2.88
C THR A 200 -8.07 -11.30 4.04
N ALA A 201 -9.06 -11.78 4.78
CA ALA A 201 -8.83 -12.72 5.88
C ALA A 201 -8.28 -14.06 5.39
N ARG A 202 -8.76 -14.56 4.25
CA ARG A 202 -8.26 -15.79 3.63
C ARG A 202 -6.85 -15.68 3.06
N LEU A 203 -6.32 -14.47 2.92
CA LEU A 203 -4.93 -14.22 2.52
C LEU A 203 -3.95 -14.21 3.71
N TYR A 204 -4.45 -14.21 4.95
CA TYR A 204 -3.63 -13.99 6.14
C TYR A 204 -2.47 -14.98 6.25
N THR A 205 -2.75 -16.28 6.29
CA THR A 205 -1.72 -17.32 6.47
C THR A 205 -0.69 -17.31 5.34
N PHE A 206 -1.11 -17.16 4.08
CA PHE A 206 -0.17 -17.15 2.95
C PHE A 206 0.88 -16.05 3.03
N THR A 207 0.57 -14.96 3.73
CA THR A 207 1.43 -13.77 3.85
C THR A 207 2.18 -13.71 5.18
N GLN A 208 2.17 -14.77 5.98
CA GLN A 208 3.00 -14.90 7.18
C GLN A 208 4.42 -15.41 6.83
N PRO A 209 5.44 -15.15 7.67
CA PRO A 209 6.76 -15.70 7.48
C PRO A 209 6.73 -17.23 7.34
N GLY A 210 7.41 -17.76 6.32
CA GLY A 210 7.45 -19.20 6.03
C GLY A 210 6.33 -19.70 5.09
N HIS A 211 5.41 -18.85 4.65
CA HIS A 211 4.38 -19.19 3.67
C HIS A 211 4.66 -18.64 2.27
N SER A 212 3.95 -19.16 1.27
CA SER A 212 4.26 -18.99 -0.16
C SER A 212 4.17 -17.56 -0.69
N LEU A 213 3.33 -16.71 -0.08
CA LEU A 213 3.12 -15.32 -0.45
C LEU A 213 3.75 -14.35 0.56
N TRP A 214 4.74 -14.82 1.34
CA TRP A 214 5.55 -13.93 2.16
C TRP A 214 6.19 -12.84 1.29
N SER A 215 6.08 -11.58 1.73
CA SER A 215 6.48 -10.38 0.98
C SER A 215 5.52 -9.91 -0.14
N LEU A 216 4.29 -10.40 -0.20
CA LEU A 216 3.28 -9.90 -1.14
C LEU A 216 2.95 -8.41 -0.89
N GLY A 217 2.95 -7.97 0.37
CA GLY A 217 2.55 -6.61 0.79
C GLY A 217 3.37 -5.47 0.18
N GLN A 218 4.58 -5.76 -0.31
CA GLN A 218 5.51 -4.80 -0.88
C GLN A 218 5.23 -4.51 -2.37
N SER A 219 4.31 -5.26 -3.01
CA SER A 219 4.09 -5.20 -4.46
C SER A 219 3.20 -4.05 -4.93
N ASN A 220 2.18 -3.69 -4.16
CA ASN A 220 1.18 -2.68 -4.52
C ASN A 220 0.95 -1.73 -3.34
N LEU A 221 1.92 -0.87 -3.07
CA LEU A 221 1.89 0.05 -1.94
C LEU A 221 0.75 1.08 -2.08
N PHE A 222 0.21 1.50 -0.94
CA PHE A 222 -0.80 2.55 -0.89
C PHE A 222 -0.16 3.91 -1.21
N ASP A 223 -0.79 4.73 -2.05
CA ASP A 223 -0.34 6.10 -2.33
C ASP A 223 -0.96 7.08 -1.31
N PRO A 224 -0.15 7.69 -0.41
CA PRO A 224 -0.64 8.56 0.66
C PRO A 224 -1.42 9.78 0.17
N LYS A 225 -1.27 10.20 -1.09
CA LYS A 225 -2.01 11.35 -1.63
C LYS A 225 -3.53 11.11 -1.68
N PHE A 226 -3.96 9.84 -1.58
CA PHE A 226 -5.36 9.46 -1.57
C PHE A 226 -5.96 9.35 -0.17
N LEU A 227 -5.27 9.84 0.85
CA LEU A 227 -5.87 10.10 2.15
C LEU A 227 -6.70 11.39 2.09
N ALA A 228 -7.93 11.32 2.60
CA ALA A 228 -8.73 12.49 2.90
C ALA A 228 -8.58 12.83 4.40
N PRO A 229 -8.46 14.11 4.78
CA PRO A 229 -8.54 14.49 6.17
C PRO A 229 -9.93 14.13 6.73
N PRO A 230 -10.09 13.95 8.05
CA PRO A 230 -11.39 13.70 8.66
C PRO A 230 -12.48 14.72 8.29
N GLY A 231 -12.09 15.95 7.93
CA GLY A 231 -12.98 17.00 7.44
C GLY A 231 -13.49 16.86 5.98
N GLY A 232 -13.13 15.78 5.27
CA GLY A 232 -13.92 15.31 4.12
C GLY A 232 -13.61 15.89 2.72
N GLN A 233 -12.35 16.19 2.37
CA GLN A 233 -11.99 16.58 1.00
C GLN A 233 -10.88 15.70 0.41
N GLY A 234 -10.95 15.39 -0.89
CA GLY A 234 -10.00 14.50 -1.56
C GLY A 234 -10.34 13.02 -1.34
N GLY A 235 -9.33 12.16 -1.26
CA GLY A 235 -9.55 10.74 -0.97
C GLY A 235 -9.46 9.78 -2.16
N GLY A 236 -9.08 10.27 -3.35
CA GLY A 236 -8.82 9.41 -4.50
C GLY A 236 -10.05 8.94 -5.26
N ASP A 237 -11.15 9.69 -5.22
CA ASP A 237 -12.33 9.40 -6.06
C ASP A 237 -11.94 9.24 -7.53
N ASN A 238 -12.41 8.16 -8.15
CA ASN A 238 -12.07 7.77 -9.51
C ASN A 238 -10.56 7.58 -9.77
N GLN A 239 -9.79 7.24 -8.74
CA GLN A 239 -8.36 6.97 -8.83
C GLN A 239 -8.02 5.61 -8.24
N ILE A 240 -6.99 4.97 -8.79
CA ILE A 240 -6.45 3.73 -8.24
C ILE A 240 -5.58 4.08 -7.03
N VAL A 241 -6.01 3.66 -5.84
CA VAL A 241 -5.32 3.96 -4.58
C VAL A 241 -4.21 2.98 -4.22
N GLY A 242 -4.31 1.74 -4.73
CA GLY A 242 -3.42 0.65 -4.37
C GLY A 242 -3.54 0.28 -2.88
N GLY A 243 -2.48 -0.30 -2.34
CA GLY A 243 -2.40 -0.74 -0.95
C GLY A 243 -2.87 -2.19 -0.78
N LEU A 244 -2.06 -2.99 -0.06
CA LEU A 244 -2.38 -4.37 0.27
C LEU A 244 -2.52 -4.58 1.78
N ILE A 245 -3.59 -5.27 2.17
CA ILE A 245 -3.86 -5.68 3.56
C ILE A 245 -4.40 -7.11 3.56
N PHE A 246 -3.82 -7.98 4.39
CA PHE A 246 -4.11 -9.42 4.42
C PHE A 246 -4.74 -9.90 5.72
N PHE A 247 -5.21 -8.98 6.57
CA PHE A 247 -6.07 -9.33 7.70
C PHE A 247 -7.52 -8.98 7.38
N GLY A 248 -8.46 -9.59 8.11
CA GLY A 248 -9.89 -9.51 7.82
C GLY A 248 -10.46 -8.09 7.68
N GLY A 249 -11.47 -7.96 6.82
CA GLY A 249 -12.21 -6.72 6.56
C GLY A 249 -12.36 -6.35 5.08
N GLY A 250 -11.66 -7.01 4.15
CA GLY A 250 -11.87 -6.85 2.71
C GLY A 250 -12.61 -8.05 2.12
N VAL A 251 -13.64 -7.79 1.31
CA VAL A 251 -14.45 -8.80 0.63
C VAL A 251 -14.68 -8.39 -0.83
N PRO A 252 -14.60 -9.33 -1.80
CA PRO A 252 -14.90 -9.06 -3.19
C PRO A 252 -16.41 -8.90 -3.40
N LEU A 253 -16.77 -8.07 -4.38
CA LEU A 253 -18.15 -7.75 -4.75
C LEU A 253 -18.49 -8.38 -6.10
N TYR A 254 -19.60 -9.11 -6.15
CA TYR A 254 -20.04 -9.80 -7.35
C TYR A 254 -21.45 -9.38 -7.75
N LYS A 255 -21.70 -9.39 -9.05
CA LYS A 255 -23.04 -9.25 -9.63
C LYS A 255 -23.18 -10.27 -10.74
N GLU A 256 -24.26 -11.05 -10.71
CA GLU A 256 -24.54 -12.08 -11.73
C GLU A 256 -23.37 -13.07 -11.90
N GLY A 257 -22.71 -13.39 -10.78
CA GLY A 257 -21.56 -14.30 -10.74
C GLY A 257 -20.25 -13.75 -11.30
N LYS A 258 -20.20 -12.47 -11.66
CA LYS A 258 -18.99 -11.77 -12.11
C LYS A 258 -18.48 -10.83 -11.04
N ILE A 259 -17.16 -10.82 -10.82
CA ILE A 259 -16.55 -9.84 -9.93
C ILE A 259 -16.62 -8.44 -10.55
N ILE A 260 -17.13 -7.47 -9.78
CA ILE A 260 -17.29 -6.07 -10.21
C ILE A 260 -16.47 -5.09 -9.37
N GLY A 261 -15.84 -5.56 -8.29
CA GLY A 261 -15.06 -4.71 -7.40
C GLY A 261 -14.74 -5.35 -6.06
N GLY A 262 -14.43 -4.51 -5.07
CA GLY A 262 -14.14 -4.93 -3.71
C GLY A 262 -14.65 -3.91 -2.69
N LEU A 263 -15.07 -4.41 -1.53
CA LEU A 263 -15.42 -3.64 -0.34
C LEU A 263 -14.35 -3.88 0.73
N GLY A 264 -13.92 -2.83 1.40
CA GLY A 264 -13.03 -2.92 2.55
C GLY A 264 -13.56 -2.12 3.71
N VAL A 265 -13.48 -2.69 4.91
CA VAL A 265 -13.92 -2.10 6.17
C VAL A 265 -12.77 -2.15 7.18
N SER A 266 -12.61 -1.07 7.95
CA SER A 266 -11.61 -0.98 9.00
C SER A 266 -12.05 -0.03 10.10
N GLY A 267 -11.79 -0.40 11.35
CA GLY A 267 -12.07 0.46 12.51
C GLY A 267 -12.21 -0.28 13.83
N ASP A 268 -12.13 -1.61 13.82
CA ASP A 268 -12.20 -2.47 14.99
C ASP A 268 -11.15 -3.60 14.85
N THR A 269 -11.32 -4.72 15.54
CA THR A 269 -10.49 -5.92 15.32
C THR A 269 -10.72 -6.46 13.91
N SER A 270 -9.72 -7.11 13.32
CA SER A 270 -9.81 -7.64 11.95
C SER A 270 -10.93 -8.66 11.76
N CYS A 271 -11.30 -9.39 12.81
CA CYS A 271 -12.45 -10.30 12.81
C CYS A 271 -13.77 -9.51 12.74
N ALA A 272 -13.93 -8.48 13.58
CA ALA A 272 -15.10 -7.61 13.54
C ALA A 272 -15.21 -6.83 12.22
N ASP A 273 -14.09 -6.33 11.70
CA ASP A 273 -14.03 -5.69 10.38
C ASP A 273 -14.56 -6.62 9.29
N HIS A 274 -14.19 -7.91 9.31
CA HIS A 274 -14.66 -8.89 8.34
C HIS A 274 -16.15 -9.19 8.50
N GLU A 275 -16.65 -9.36 9.73
CA GLU A 275 -18.09 -9.55 9.96
C GLU A 275 -18.91 -8.35 9.43
N VAL A 276 -18.46 -7.12 9.69
CA VAL A 276 -19.10 -5.92 9.13
C VAL A 276 -19.05 -5.92 7.60
N ALA A 277 -17.88 -6.18 7.00
CA ALA A 277 -17.73 -6.20 5.54
C ALA A 277 -18.63 -7.26 4.88
N LYS A 278 -18.69 -8.46 5.46
CA LYS A 278 -19.54 -9.56 5.00
C LYS A 278 -21.02 -9.21 5.06
N GLU A 279 -21.50 -8.68 6.18
CA GLU A 279 -22.91 -8.31 6.35
C GLU A 279 -23.30 -7.10 5.50
N VAL A 280 -22.42 -6.11 5.33
CA VAL A 280 -22.65 -4.99 4.38
C VAL A 280 -22.75 -5.51 2.95
N ARG A 281 -21.83 -6.38 2.52
CA ARG A 281 -21.88 -7.01 1.19
C ARG A 281 -23.19 -7.78 0.98
N ASP A 282 -23.63 -8.54 1.98
CA ASP A 282 -24.87 -9.31 1.94
C ASP A 282 -26.10 -8.38 1.79
N GLN A 283 -26.17 -7.31 2.59
CA GLN A 283 -27.25 -6.30 2.49
C GLN A 283 -27.24 -5.48 1.20
N LEU A 284 -26.13 -5.47 0.45
CA LEU A 284 -26.02 -4.87 -0.88
C LEU A 284 -26.41 -5.86 -1.99
N GLY A 285 -26.59 -7.15 -1.68
CA GLY A 285 -26.87 -8.18 -2.68
C GLY A 285 -25.67 -8.48 -3.58
N LEU A 286 -24.44 -8.24 -3.10
CA LEU A 286 -23.21 -8.33 -3.90
C LEU A 286 -22.31 -9.53 -3.53
N ASN A 287 -22.93 -10.61 -3.08
CA ASN A 287 -22.21 -11.82 -2.65
C ASN A 287 -21.61 -12.59 -3.83
N PRO A 288 -20.46 -13.28 -3.61
CA PRO A 288 -19.91 -14.21 -4.59
C PRO A 288 -20.86 -15.39 -4.89
N PRO A 289 -20.65 -16.11 -6.02
CA PRO A 289 -21.24 -17.43 -6.22
C PRO A 289 -21.01 -18.33 -5.00
N GLY A 290 -22.06 -18.97 -4.50
CA GLY A 290 -22.04 -19.74 -3.24
C GLY A 290 -22.55 -18.96 -2.03
N GLY A 291 -22.79 -17.65 -2.16
CA GLY A 291 -23.43 -16.82 -1.15
C GLY A 291 -22.46 -16.20 -0.15
N LYS A 292 -23.01 -15.59 0.92
CA LYS A 292 -22.27 -14.71 1.83
C LYS A 292 -21.12 -15.35 2.59
N LEU A 293 -21.11 -16.68 2.73
CA LEU A 293 -20.12 -17.43 3.51
C LEU A 293 -18.97 -18.00 2.67
N THR A 294 -19.00 -17.80 1.35
CA THR A 294 -18.06 -18.43 0.40
C THR A 294 -16.60 -18.17 0.75
N ASP A 295 -16.29 -16.94 1.16
CA ASP A 295 -14.97 -16.42 1.50
C ASP A 295 -14.86 -16.01 2.98
N ASP A 296 -15.74 -16.56 3.84
CA ASP A 296 -15.77 -16.29 5.28
C ASP A 296 -14.49 -16.74 5.97
N ILE A 297 -14.24 -16.17 7.15
CA ILE A 297 -13.08 -16.50 7.98
C ILE A 297 -13.14 -17.97 8.41
N ILE A 298 -12.00 -18.63 8.25
CA ILE A 298 -11.71 -19.92 8.86
C ILE A 298 -10.81 -19.68 10.06
N TYR A 299 -11.27 -20.08 11.25
CA TYR A 299 -10.50 -20.00 12.48
C TYR A 299 -9.90 -21.36 12.79
N PRO A 300 -8.59 -21.62 12.60
CA PRO A 300 -8.04 -22.97 12.72
C PRO A 300 -8.25 -23.62 14.10
N ASN A 301 -8.31 -22.81 15.15
CA ASN A 301 -8.55 -23.26 16.52
C ASN A 301 -10.00 -23.75 16.75
N ILE A 302 -10.93 -23.42 15.85
CA ILE A 302 -12.36 -23.73 15.96
C ILE A 302 -12.81 -24.67 14.83
N ASP A 303 -12.41 -24.36 13.60
CA ASP A 303 -12.87 -25.03 12.38
C ASP A 303 -11.90 -26.14 11.90
N GLY A 304 -10.73 -26.26 12.53
CA GLY A 304 -9.67 -27.20 12.15
C GLY A 304 -8.61 -26.60 11.21
N PRO A 305 -7.51 -27.34 10.93
CA PRO A 305 -6.38 -26.83 10.16
C PRO A 305 -6.78 -26.37 8.74
N SER A 306 -6.26 -25.22 8.31
CA SER A 306 -6.47 -24.69 6.95
C SER A 306 -5.36 -23.72 6.55
N GLU A 307 -4.95 -23.77 5.28
CA GLU A 307 -4.07 -22.79 4.65
C GLU A 307 -4.68 -21.39 4.53
N PHE A 308 -6.01 -21.27 4.67
CA PHE A 308 -6.76 -20.01 4.66
C PHE A 308 -7.04 -19.48 6.06
N GLY A 309 -6.36 -20.04 7.08
CA GLY A 309 -6.60 -19.71 8.48
C GLY A 309 -6.38 -18.23 8.82
N HIS A 310 -7.19 -17.72 9.74
CA HIS A 310 -7.01 -16.42 10.38
C HIS A 310 -7.00 -16.60 11.90
N PRO A 311 -6.17 -15.87 12.66
CA PRO A 311 -6.16 -15.95 14.11
C PRO A 311 -7.49 -15.44 14.70
N LEU A 312 -7.78 -15.87 15.93
CA LEU A 312 -8.83 -15.22 16.72
C LEU A 312 -8.41 -13.79 17.08
N CYS A 313 -9.39 -12.91 17.13
CA CYS A 313 -9.25 -11.54 17.62
C CYS A 313 -9.94 -11.39 18.99
N ASN A 314 -9.68 -10.30 19.69
CA ASN A 314 -10.42 -10.00 20.92
C ASN A 314 -11.94 -9.94 20.65
N ASN A 315 -12.73 -10.61 21.48
CA ASN A 315 -14.17 -10.74 21.35
C ASN A 315 -14.63 -11.20 19.94
N THR A 316 -14.04 -12.29 19.44
CA THR A 316 -14.39 -12.85 18.13
C THR A 316 -15.80 -13.43 18.14
N LYS A 317 -16.61 -13.03 17.17
CA LYS A 317 -17.93 -13.59 16.85
C LYS A 317 -17.99 -13.89 15.35
N ARG A 318 -18.93 -14.75 14.96
CA ARG A 318 -19.17 -15.11 13.56
C ARG A 318 -20.65 -15.30 13.33
N ASN A 319 -21.23 -14.68 12.30
CA ASN A 319 -22.62 -14.90 11.88
C ASN A 319 -23.64 -14.67 13.02
N GLY A 320 -23.39 -13.65 13.87
CA GLY A 320 -24.25 -13.34 15.02
C GLY A 320 -24.22 -14.36 16.16
N SER A 321 -23.24 -15.26 16.17
CA SER A 321 -23.09 -16.28 17.21
C SER A 321 -22.76 -15.71 18.59
N ALA A 322 -22.81 -16.57 19.60
CA ALA A 322 -22.07 -16.36 20.84
C ALA A 322 -20.56 -16.18 20.55
N LYS A 323 -19.85 -15.59 21.51
CA LYS A 323 -18.40 -15.37 21.43
C LYS A 323 -17.67 -16.70 21.19
N LEU A 324 -16.86 -16.75 20.13
CA LEU A 324 -16.06 -17.91 19.76
C LEU A 324 -14.75 -17.98 20.54
N GLY A 325 -14.16 -16.82 20.84
CA GLY A 325 -12.90 -16.75 21.56
C GLY A 325 -12.29 -15.35 21.56
N ASP A 326 -11.05 -15.28 22.03
CA ASP A 326 -10.25 -14.06 22.10
C ASP A 326 -8.90 -14.27 21.43
N GLU A 327 -8.25 -13.15 21.13
CA GLU A 327 -6.85 -13.09 20.73
C GLU A 327 -5.95 -13.67 21.82
N THR A 328 -4.85 -14.30 21.41
CA THR A 328 -3.85 -14.81 22.33
C THR A 328 -3.21 -13.65 23.07
N LYS A 329 -3.28 -13.69 24.41
CA LYS A 329 -2.69 -12.65 25.25
C LYS A 329 -1.17 -12.65 25.13
N ALA A 330 -0.57 -11.47 24.98
CA ALA A 330 0.87 -11.30 25.06
C ALA A 330 1.36 -11.67 26.48
N ILE A 331 2.30 -12.62 26.55
CA ILE A 331 2.92 -13.06 27.81
C ILE A 331 4.39 -12.60 27.92
N SER A 332 5.00 -12.20 26.81
CA SER A 332 6.35 -11.61 26.69
C SER A 332 6.53 -11.00 25.30
N TYR A 333 7.46 -10.05 25.13
CA TYR A 333 7.86 -9.43 23.84
C TYR A 333 9.35 -9.64 23.56
#